data_AF-A0A7J6QR83-F1
#
_entry.id   AF-A0A7J6QR83-F1
#
_cell.length_a   1.000
_cell.length_b   1.000
_cell.length_c   1.000
_cell.angle_alpha   90.00
_cell.angle_beta   90.00
_cell.angle_gamma   90.00
#
_symmetry.space_group_name_H-M   'P 1'
#
loop_
_entity.id
_entity.type
_entity.pdbx_description
1 polymer ?
#
loop_
_entity_poly.entity_id
_entity_poly.type
_entity_poly.pdbx_seq_one_letter_code
_entity_poly.pdbx_strand_id
1 'polypeptide(L)'
;MQEFTQSGGVRPFGISLMIAGWDETEGPQLYQVDPSGAFFGWKASAIGKNYANAKSFLEKRYSEDIELEDAIHTAILTLKEGFEGAINEH
;
A
#
# COMPACT_ATOMS: atom_id res chain seq x y z
N MET A 1 -11.82 -11.05 8.25
CA MET A 1 -12.45 -10.00 7.41
C MET A 1 -13.61 -10.57 6.59
N GLN A 2 -13.39 -11.60 5.76
CA GLN A 2 -14.43 -12.22 4.92
C GLN A 2 -15.67 -12.74 5.67
N GLU A 3 -15.51 -13.33 6.85
CA GLU A 3 -16.65 -13.83 7.64
C GLU A 3 -17.63 -12.71 8.04
N PHE A 4 -17.12 -11.50 8.29
CA PHE A 4 -17.90 -10.31 8.62
C PHE A 4 -18.55 -9.64 7.40
N THR A 5 -18.22 -10.08 6.17
CA THR A 5 -18.89 -9.64 4.94
C THR A 5 -19.98 -10.61 4.49
N GLN A 6 -19.91 -11.87 4.94
CA GLN A 6 -20.88 -12.91 4.60
C GLN A 6 -21.92 -13.15 5.72
N SER A 7 -21.64 -12.75 6.95
CA SER A 7 -22.57 -12.87 8.08
C SER A 7 -23.53 -11.68 8.15
N GLY A 8 -24.84 -11.95 8.19
CA GLY A 8 -25.86 -10.91 8.38
C GLY A 8 -25.83 -10.32 9.79
N GLY A 9 -26.07 -9.02 9.92
CA GLY A 9 -26.22 -8.34 11.22
C GLY A 9 -24.92 -7.81 11.84
N VAL A 10 -23.76 -8.00 11.20
CA VAL A 10 -22.48 -7.41 11.63
C VAL A 10 -21.96 -6.43 10.57
N ARG A 11 -21.24 -5.39 11.00
CA ARG A 11 -20.57 -4.47 10.07
C ARG A 11 -19.24 -5.07 9.63
N PRO A 12 -18.93 -5.04 8.32
CA PRO A 12 -17.58 -5.32 7.82
C PRO A 12 -16.53 -4.41 8.46
N PHE A 13 -15.29 -4.89 8.52
CA PHE A 13 -14.17 -4.06 8.93
C PHE A 13 -13.92 -2.96 7.88
N GLY A 14 -14.08 -1.70 8.28
CA GLY A 14 -13.84 -0.52 7.43
C GLY A 14 -12.37 -0.17 7.28
N ILE A 15 -11.48 -1.17 7.18
CA ILE A 15 -10.03 -0.98 7.08
C ILE A 15 -9.49 -1.70 5.84
N SER A 16 -8.48 -1.11 5.24
CA SER A 16 -7.61 -1.77 4.26
C SER A 16 -6.24 -1.95 4.92
N LEU A 17 -5.61 -3.10 4.72
CA LEU A 17 -4.29 -3.41 5.28
C LEU A 17 -3.26 -3.46 4.16
N MET A 18 -2.06 -2.98 4.46
CA MET A 18 -0.87 -3.18 3.65
C MET A 18 0.17 -3.89 4.52
N ILE A 19 0.61 -5.06 4.08
CA ILE A 19 1.45 -5.97 4.85
C ILE A 19 2.72 -6.20 4.04
N ALA A 20 3.86 -5.82 4.59
CA ALA A 20 5.18 -6.11 4.04
C ALA A 20 5.86 -7.18 4.89
N GLY A 21 6.60 -8.09 4.26
CA GLY A 21 7.30 -9.16 4.93
C GLY A 21 8.44 -9.71 4.09
N TRP A 22 9.27 -10.53 4.71
CA TRP A 22 10.32 -11.30 4.05
C TRP A 22 9.98 -12.77 4.13
N ASP A 23 9.93 -13.44 2.98
CA ASP A 23 9.84 -14.89 2.87
C ASP A 23 11.20 -15.48 2.52
N GLU A 24 11.56 -16.64 3.09
CA GLU A 24 12.87 -17.26 2.87
C GLU A 24 13.05 -17.78 1.44
N THR A 25 11.97 -18.14 0.75
CA THR A 25 11.99 -18.70 -0.62
C THR A 25 11.71 -17.62 -1.66
N GLU A 26 10.70 -16.78 -1.41
CA GLU A 26 10.18 -15.80 -2.37
C GLU A 26 10.74 -14.38 -2.15
N GLY A 27 11.55 -14.17 -1.10
CA GLY A 27 12.16 -12.89 -0.79
C GLY A 27 11.16 -11.83 -0.28
N PRO A 28 11.34 -10.54 -0.62
CA PRO A 28 10.48 -9.47 -0.11
C PRO A 28 9.07 -9.53 -0.73
N GLN A 29 8.04 -9.50 0.12
CA GLN A 29 6.64 -9.61 -0.27
C GLN A 29 5.84 -8.41 0.24
N LEU A 30 4.90 -7.94 -0.57
CA LEU A 30 3.96 -6.87 -0.23
C LEU A 30 2.54 -7.29 -0.62
N TYR A 31 1.65 -7.33 0.36
CA TYR A 31 0.25 -7.70 0.19
C TYR A 31 -0.67 -6.57 0.62
N GLN A 32 -1.75 -6.38 -0.14
CA GLN A 32 -2.85 -5.51 0.24
C GLN A 32 -4.08 -6.37 0.52
N VAL A 33 -4.76 -6.13 1.64
CA VAL A 33 -6.01 -6.78 2.03
C VAL A 33 -7.11 -5.74 2.10
N ASP A 34 -8.18 -5.91 1.32
CA ASP A 34 -9.30 -4.98 1.31
C ASP A 34 -10.42 -5.39 2.30
N PRO A 35 -11.39 -4.49 2.60
CA PRO A 35 -12.52 -4.78 3.49
C PRO A 35 -13.34 -6.03 3.15
N SER A 36 -13.34 -6.47 1.88
CA SER A 36 -14.06 -7.67 1.45
C SER A 36 -13.41 -8.96 1.98
N GLY A 37 -12.13 -8.88 2.35
CA GLY A 37 -11.27 -10.01 2.69
C GLY A 37 -10.44 -10.51 1.50
N ALA A 38 -10.57 -9.90 0.32
CA ALA A 38 -9.69 -10.18 -0.80
C ALA A 38 -8.28 -9.64 -0.53
N PHE A 39 -7.27 -10.41 -0.94
CA PHE A 39 -5.87 -10.01 -0.84
C PHE A 39 -5.15 -10.16 -2.18
N PHE A 40 -4.19 -9.26 -2.43
CA PHE A 40 -3.44 -9.21 -3.68
C PHE A 40 -1.98 -8.89 -3.40
N GLY A 41 -1.06 -9.55 -4.10
CA GLY A 41 0.36 -9.24 -4.08
C GLY A 41 0.69 -8.04 -4.96
N TRP A 42 1.63 -7.21 -4.52
CA TRP A 42 2.06 -6.01 -5.22
C TRP A 42 3.58 -5.91 -5.22
N LYS A 43 4.14 -5.27 -6.24
CA LYS A 43 5.55 -4.85 -6.24
C LYS A 43 5.72 -3.47 -5.60
N ALA A 44 4.78 -2.57 -5.87
CA ALA A 44 4.59 -1.30 -5.18
C ALA A 44 3.09 -0.98 -5.14
N SER A 45 2.61 -0.41 -4.03
CA SER A 45 1.20 -0.03 -3.90
C SER A 45 1.04 1.13 -2.92
N ALA A 46 -0.12 1.80 -3.00
CA ALA A 46 -0.54 2.83 -2.07
C ALA A 46 -2.03 2.62 -1.72
N ILE A 47 -2.40 2.96 -0.49
CA ILE A 47 -3.79 2.94 0.01
C ILE A 47 -4.11 4.27 0.69
N GLY A 48 -5.41 4.56 0.87
CA GLY A 48 -5.87 5.78 1.54
C GLY A 48 -6.20 6.92 0.58
N LYS A 49 -6.11 8.16 1.05
CA LYS A 49 -6.44 9.36 0.26
C LYS A 49 -5.48 9.49 -0.93
N ASN A 50 -5.99 9.89 -2.09
CA ASN A 50 -5.19 10.14 -3.30
C ASN A 50 -4.38 8.93 -3.82
N TYR A 51 -4.76 7.70 -3.42
CA TYR A 51 -4.01 6.49 -3.78
C TYR A 51 -3.87 6.28 -5.30
N ALA A 52 -4.84 6.72 -6.10
CA ALA A 52 -4.78 6.56 -7.56
C ALA A 52 -3.58 7.30 -8.17
N ASN A 53 -3.35 8.55 -7.73
CA ASN A 53 -2.20 9.35 -8.17
C ASN A 53 -0.90 8.76 -7.61
N ALA A 54 -0.90 8.36 -6.34
CA ALA A 54 0.25 7.72 -5.71
C ALA A 54 0.67 6.43 -6.43
N LYS A 55 -0.30 5.57 -6.81
CA LYS A 55 -0.03 4.36 -7.61
C LYS A 55 0.56 4.71 -8.96
N SER A 56 0.00 5.67 -9.68
CA SER A 56 0.56 6.12 -10.96
C SER A 56 1.99 6.68 -10.83
N PHE A 57 2.30 7.34 -9.72
CA PHE A 57 3.64 7.85 -9.43
C PHE A 57 4.64 6.71 -9.17
N LEU A 58 4.23 5.71 -8.39
CA LEU A 58 5.02 4.50 -8.12
C LEU A 58 5.26 3.69 -9.39
N GLU A 59 4.24 3.46 -10.20
CA GLU A 59 4.32 2.72 -11.47
C GLU A 59 5.36 3.31 -12.44
N LYS A 60 5.56 4.64 -12.43
CA LYS A 60 6.54 5.32 -13.29
C LYS A 60 7.99 5.23 -12.80
N ARG A 61 8.21 4.94 -11.52
CA ARG A 61 9.53 5.02 -10.86
C ARG A 61 10.02 3.68 -10.34
N TYR A 62 9.13 2.72 -10.15
CA TYR A 62 9.47 1.38 -9.75
C TYR A 62 10.18 0.64 -10.89
N SER A 63 11.23 -0.08 -10.55
CA SER A 63 11.90 -1.10 -11.38
C SER A 63 12.26 -2.28 -10.51
N GLU A 64 12.44 -3.47 -11.10
CA GLU A 64 12.83 -4.66 -10.31
C GLU A 64 14.26 -4.53 -9.73
N ASP A 65 15.14 -3.80 -10.42
CA ASP A 65 16.52 -3.56 -10.00
C ASP A 65 16.69 -2.31 -9.13
N ILE A 66 15.61 -1.83 -8.49
CA ILE A 66 15.67 -0.64 -7.64
C ILE A 66 16.47 -0.91 -6.36
N GLU A 67 17.45 -0.06 -6.07
CA GLU A 67 18.22 -0.13 -4.83
C GLU A 67 17.37 0.32 -3.64
N LEU A 68 17.69 -0.16 -2.44
CA LEU A 68 16.90 0.11 -1.23
C LEU A 68 16.76 1.61 -0.94
N GLU A 69 17.85 2.38 -1.10
CA GLU A 69 17.84 3.83 -0.87
C GLU A 69 16.92 4.55 -1.86
N ASP A 70 16.94 4.16 -3.13
CA ASP A 70 16.09 4.72 -4.18
C ASP A 70 14.61 4.33 -3.97
N ALA A 71 14.35 3.13 -3.47
CA ALA A 71 13.00 2.68 -3.11
C ALA A 71 12.43 3.49 -1.94
N ILE A 72 13.23 3.73 -0.90
CA ILE A 72 12.85 4.60 0.24
C ILE A 72 12.59 6.02 -0.26
N HIS A 73 13.48 6.56 -1.09
CA HIS A 73 13.33 7.89 -1.65
C HIS A 73 12.06 8.02 -2.50
N THR A 74 11.79 7.03 -3.34
CA THR A 74 10.58 6.96 -4.18
C THR A 74 9.32 6.90 -3.34
N ALA A 75 9.30 6.12 -2.25
CA ALA A 75 8.17 6.05 -1.32
C ALA A 75 7.89 7.41 -0.66
N ILE A 76 8.94 8.11 -0.19
CA ILE A 76 8.82 9.45 0.42
C ILE A 76 8.30 10.47 -0.60
N LEU A 77 8.85 10.47 -1.83
CA LEU A 77 8.38 11.35 -2.90
C LEU A 77 6.92 11.09 -3.26
N THR A 78 6.50 9.82 -3.27
CA THR A 78 5.11 9.43 -3.53
C THR A 78 4.18 10.00 -2.47
N LEU A 79 4.56 9.93 -1.19
CA LEU A 79 3.79 10.51 -0.10
C LEU A 79 3.70 12.03 -0.22
N LYS A 80 4.80 12.69 -0.60
CA LYS A 80 4.85 14.14 -0.81
C LYS A 80 3.93 14.58 -1.95
N GLU A 81 3.92 13.87 -3.06
CA GLU A 81 3.04 14.16 -4.20
C GLU A 81 1.55 14.04 -3.83
N GLY A 82 1.21 13.10 -2.95
CA GLY A 82 -0.16 12.92 -2.44
C GLY A 82 -0.59 13.94 -1.39
N PHE A 83 0.35 14.75 -0.88
CA PHE A 83 0.15 15.66 0.25
C PHE A 83 -0.08 17.10 -0.22
N GLU A 84 -1.31 17.59 -0.07
CA GLU A 84 -1.72 18.96 -0.42
C GLU A 84 -1.52 19.98 0.72
N GLY A 85 -0.86 19.60 1.82
CA GLY A 85 -0.66 20.44 3.02
C GLY A 85 0.77 20.96 3.18
N ALA A 86 0.96 21.91 4.11
CA ALA A 86 2.30 22.25 4.62
C ALA A 86 2.72 21.19 5.65
N ILE A 87 3.94 20.65 5.52
CA ILE A 87 4.54 19.83 6.57
C ILE A 87 4.94 20.82 7.67
N ASN A 88 4.04 21.04 8.61
CA ASN A 88 4.31 21.88 9.76
C ASN A 88 5.10 21.05 10.78
N GLU A 89 6.35 21.43 11.01
CA GLU A 89 7.11 21.01 12.18
C GLU A 89 6.47 21.68 13.41
N HIS A 90 5.94 20.87 14.32
CA HIS A 90 5.67 21.29 15.69
C HIS A 90 6.80 20.82 16.58
#